data_AF-A0A2S7KX85-F1
#
_entry.id   AF-A0A2S7KX85-F1
#
_cell.length_a   1.000
_cell.length_b   1.000
_cell.length_c   1.000
_cell.angle_alpha   90.00
_cell.angle_beta   90.00
_cell.angle_gamma   90.00
#
_symmetry.space_group_name_H-M   'P 1'
#
loop_
_entity.id
_entity.type
_entity.pdbx_description
1 polymer ?
#
loop_
_entity_poly.entity_id
_entity_poly.type
_entity_poly.pdbx_seq_one_letter_code
_entity_poly.pdbx_strand_id
1 'polypeptide(L)' 'MKTETKSIIKGGIVGGVVYAGIMAGFDYTDGQDFRIWRFIFNALFFGICMGFITRNSLKKQAEKRSKN' A
#
# COMPACT_ATOMS: atom_id res chain seq x y z
N MET A 1 17.59 -4.56 9.18
CA MET A 1 16.56 -4.32 8.13
C MET A 1 17.06 -3.24 7.19
N LYS A 2 17.11 -3.47 5.86
CA LYS A 2 17.63 -2.49 4.88
C LYS A 2 16.71 -1.27 4.81
N THR A 3 17.29 -0.07 4.66
CA THR A 3 16.60 1.24 4.65
C THR A 3 15.44 1.29 3.65
N GLU A 4 15.58 0.60 2.52
CA GLU A 4 14.55 0.43 1.48
C GLU A 4 13.25 -0.14 2.02
N THR A 5 13.33 -1.19 2.86
CA THR A 5 12.16 -1.83 3.47
C THR A 5 11.45 -0.89 4.44
N LYS A 6 12.18 -0.05 5.17
CA LYS A 6 11.57 0.96 6.04
C LYS A 6 10.83 2.03 5.27
N SER A 7 11.37 2.48 4.13
CA SER A 7 10.70 3.48 3.28
C SER A 7 9.41 2.93 2.67
N ILE A 8 9.42 1.67 2.23
CA ILE A 8 8.24 0.98 1.70
C ILE A 8 7.17 0.77 2.77
N ILE A 9 7.57 0.33 3.97
CA ILE A 9 6.63 0.17 5.09
C ILE A 9 6.04 1.54 5.46
N LYS A 10 6.86 2.59 5.52
CA LYS A 10 6.39 3.95 5.81
C LYS A 10 5.43 4.46 4.74
N GLY A 11 5.73 4.23 3.45
CA GLY A 11 4.84 4.57 2.34
C GLY A 11 3.51 3.80 2.37
N GLY A 12 3.55 2.51 2.70
CA GLY A 12 2.35 1.68 2.87
C GLY A 12 1.49 2.13 4.06
N ILE A 13 2.11 2.47 5.18
CA ILE A 13 1.40 2.99 6.37
C ILE A 13 0.77 4.35 6.07
N VAL A 14 1.52 5.29 5.48
CA VAL A 14 1.00 6.63 5.13
C VAL A 14 -0.13 6.51 4.11
N GLY A 15 0.04 5.69 3.06
CA GLY A 15 -1.00 5.45 2.06
C GLY A 15 -2.26 4.82 2.66
N GLY A 16 -2.10 3.87 3.58
CA GLY A 16 -3.21 3.24 4.31
C GLY A 16 -3.98 4.23 5.19
N VAL A 17 -3.27 5.10 5.92
CA VAL A 17 -3.88 6.14 6.77
C VAL A 17 -4.64 7.18 5.95
N VAL A 18 -4.07 7.64 4.83
CA VAL A 18 -4.74 8.60 3.94
C VAL A 18 -6.00 7.98 3.31
N TYR A 19 -5.90 6.74 2.82
CA TYR A 19 -7.03 6.01 2.26
C TYR A 19 -8.15 5.86 3.31
N ALA A 20 -7.79 5.49 4.55
CA ALA A 20 -8.75 5.29 5.63
C ALA A 20 -9.43 6.61 6.04
N GLY A 21 -8.68 7.71 6.11
CA GLY A 21 -9.24 9.03 6.38
C GLY A 21 -10.20 9.51 5.30
N ILE A 22 -9.87 9.28 4.01
CA ILE A 22 -10.76 9.60 2.90
C ILE A 22 -12.05 8.78 2.99
N MET A 23 -11.95 7.47 3.23
CA MET A 23 -13.15 6.63 3.31
C MET A 23 -14.04 6.97 4.51
N ALA A 24 -13.45 7.21 5.69
CA ALA A 24 -14.20 7.69 6.85
C ALA A 24 -14.89 9.03 6.58
N GLY A 25 -14.24 9.94 5.84
CA GLY A 25 -14.85 11.19 5.39
C GLY A 25 -16.00 10.98 4.41
N PHE A 26 -15.85 10.04 3.47
CA PHE A 26 -16.91 9.67 2.53
C PHE A 26 -18.14 9.11 3.26
N ASP A 27 -17.98 8.19 4.21
CA ASP A 27 -19.12 7.65 4.97
C ASP A 27 -19.86 8.71 5.77
N TYR A 28 -19.09 9.65 6.33
CA TYR A 28 -19.66 10.75 7.08
C TYR A 28 -20.53 11.65 6.18
N THR A 29 -20.18 11.79 4.90
CA THR A 29 -20.92 12.64 3.94
C THR A 29 -22.01 11.94 3.15
N ASP A 30 -21.87 10.65 2.83
CA ASP A 30 -22.75 9.95 1.88
C ASP A 30 -24.00 9.36 2.54
N GLY A 31 -24.04 9.22 3.87
CA GLY A 31 -25.17 8.64 4.61
C GLY A 31 -25.50 7.19 4.22
N GLN A 32 -24.66 6.57 3.40
CA GLN A 32 -24.71 5.17 2.98
C GLN A 32 -23.99 4.32 4.03
N ASP A 33 -24.50 3.10 4.28
CA ASP A 33 -23.82 2.13 5.13
C ASP A 33 -22.38 1.94 4.65
N PHE A 34 -21.40 2.33 5.47
CA PHE A 34 -20.00 2.19 5.14
C PHE A 34 -19.69 0.74 4.73
N ARG A 35 -19.46 0.51 3.43
CA ARG A 35 -19.05 -0.81 2.94
C ARG A 35 -17.55 -0.97 3.10
N ILE A 36 -17.11 -0.97 4.37
CA ILE A 36 -15.71 -1.15 4.80
C ILE A 36 -15.07 -2.39 4.17
N TRP A 37 -15.89 -3.40 3.86
CA TRP A 37 -15.46 -4.60 3.14
C TRP A 37 -14.90 -4.32 1.74
N ARG A 38 -15.48 -3.37 1.00
CA ARG A 38 -15.01 -2.99 -0.34
C ARG A 38 -13.68 -2.24 -0.28
N PHE A 39 -13.47 -1.47 0.79
CA PHE A 39 -12.19 -0.83 1.10
C PHE A 39 -11.12 -1.85 1.39
N ILE A 40 -11.39 -2.76 2.33
CA ILE A 40 -10.46 -3.80 2.75
C ILE A 40 -10.10 -4.68 1.57
N PHE A 41 -11.08 -5.04 0.72
CA PHE A 41 -10.83 -5.82 -0.49
C PHE A 41 -9.92 -5.08 -1.49
N ASN A 42 -10.18 -3.79 -1.75
CA ASN A 42 -9.32 -3.00 -2.63
C ASN A 42 -7.93 -2.78 -2.03
N ALA A 43 -7.83 -2.45 -0.74
CA ALA A 43 -6.56 -2.27 -0.03
C ALA A 43 -5.72 -3.55 -0.03
N LEU A 44 -6.35 -4.71 0.21
CA LEU A 44 -5.67 -6.00 0.15
C LEU A 44 -5.25 -6.34 -1.27
N PHE A 45 -6.14 -6.19 -2.25
CA PHE A 45 -5.82 -6.49 -3.65
C PHE A 45 -4.67 -5.62 -4.16
N PHE A 46 -4.76 -4.31 -3.96
CA PHE A 46 -3.72 -3.37 -4.36
C PHE A 46 -2.44 -3.58 -3.55
N GLY A 47 -2.53 -3.77 -2.23
CA GLY A 47 -1.38 -3.99 -1.35
C GLY A 47 -0.62 -5.27 -1.69
N ILE A 48 -1.31 -6.36 -2.00
CA ILE A 48 -0.70 -7.63 -2.44
C ILE A 48 -0.04 -7.45 -3.80
N CYS A 49 -0.75 -6.90 -4.79
CA CYS A 49 -0.19 -6.66 -6.13
C CYS A 49 1.05 -5.76 -6.07
N MET A 50 0.96 -4.63 -5.36
CA MET A 50 2.07 -3.68 -5.20
C MET A 50 3.22 -4.29 -4.41
N GLY A 51 2.94 -5.09 -3.38
CA GLY A 51 3.95 -5.82 -2.60
C GLY A 51 4.72 -6.84 -3.45
N PHE A 52 4.02 -7.60 -4.30
CA PHE A 52 4.66 -8.54 -5.24
C PHE A 52 5.50 -7.83 -6.29
N ILE A 53 4.97 -6.76 -6.91
CA ILE A 53 5.70 -5.96 -7.90
C ILE A 53 6.95 -5.33 -7.25
N THR A 54 6.81 -4.77 -6.05
CA THR A 54 7.91 -4.14 -5.32
C THR A 54 8.98 -5.16 -4.91
N ARG A 55 8.59 -6.36 -4.47
CA ARG A 55 9.55 -7.43 -4.16
C ARG A 55 10.36 -7.86 -5.39
N ASN A 56 9.71 -7.99 -6.55
CA ASN A 56 10.39 -8.32 -7.80
C ASN A 56 11.27 -7.17 -8.32
N SER A 57 10.80 -5.93 -8.18
CA SER A 57 11.56 -4.71 -8.50
C SER A 57 12.82 -4.60 -7.63
N LEU A 58 12.71 -4.78 -6.31
CA LEU A 58 13.85 -4.76 -5.39
C LEU A 58 14.85 -5.88 -5.70
N LYS A 59 14.37 -7.07 -6.08
CA LYS A 59 15.25 -8.17 -6.48
C LYS A 59 16.02 -7.83 -7.76
N LYS A 60 15.35 -7.24 -8.77
CA LYS A 60 15.99 -6.72 -9.99
C LYS A 60 16.96 -5.57 -9.72
N GLN A 61 16.63 -4.66 -8.80
CA GLN A 61 17.52 -3.56 -8.43
C GLN A 61 18.75 -4.06 -7.65
N ALA A 62 18.60 -5.08 -6.81
CA ALA A 62 19.72 -5.72 -6.12
C ALA A 62 20.70 -6.41 -7.08
N GLU A 63 20.19 -7.11 -8.11
CA GLU A 63 21.04 -7.68 -9.17
C GLU A 63 21.75 -6.60 -9.99
N LYS A 64 21.05 -5.53 -10.38
CA LYS A 64 21.67 -4.42 -11.14
C LYS A 64 22.78 -3.72 -10.36
N ARG A 65 22.63 -3.55 -9.04
CA ARG A 65 23.64 -2.93 -8.18
C ARG A 65 24.85 -3.82 -7.89
N SER A 66 24.73 -5.14 -8.07
CA SER A 66 25.84 -6.09 -7.93
C SER A 66 26.70 -6.23 -9.19
N LYS A 67 26.24 -5.70 -10.32
CA LYS A 67 26.88 -5.85 -11.64
C LYS A 67 27.56 -4.56 -12.12
N ASN A 68 27.63 -3.54 -11.27
CA ASN A 68 28.16 -2.20 -11.58
C ASN A 68 29.19 -1.77 -10.54
#